data_AF-A0A1X1QJC4-F1
#
_entry.id   AF-A0A1X1QJC4-F1
#
_cell.length_a   1.000
_cell.length_b   1.000
_cell.length_c   1.000
_cell.angle_alpha   90.00
_cell.angle_beta   90.00
_cell.angle_gamma   90.00
#
_symmetry.space_group_name_H-M   'P 1'
#
loop_
_entity.id
_entity.type
_entity.pdbx_description
1 polymer ?
#
loop_
_entity_poly.entity_id
_entity_poly.type
_entity_poly.pdbx_seq_one_letter_code
_entity_poly.pdbx_strand_id
1 'polypeptide(L)'
;MLFDETGISDTVMLDGPYGLAYLKPKIKRDIVCVVGGSGLSLEMTIVRVAAQEKGLDDRKIGLFMAVKSLVIFARRACLRNMLRR
;
A
#
# COMPACT_ATOMS: atom_id res chain seq x y z
N MET A 1 -13.34 -5.90 -18.88
CA MET A 1 -13.01 -4.62 -18.24
C MET A 1 -13.36 -4.70 -16.75
N LEU A 2 -12.79 -3.86 -15.86
CA LEU A 2 -13.14 -3.87 -14.42
C LEU A 2 -13.94 -2.63 -13.97
N PHE A 3 -14.00 -1.59 -14.80
CA PHE A 3 -14.69 -0.34 -14.42
C PHE A 3 -16.10 -0.25 -14.99
N ASP A 4 -16.36 -0.90 -16.14
CA ASP A 4 -17.62 -0.76 -16.86
C ASP A 4 -18.51 -2.02 -16.78
N GLU A 5 -17.93 -3.19 -16.48
CA GLU A 5 -18.59 -4.49 -16.69
C GLU A 5 -18.75 -5.33 -15.43
N THR A 6 -18.12 -4.97 -14.31
CA THR A 6 -18.17 -5.75 -13.07
C THR A 6 -19.07 -5.10 -12.03
N GLY A 7 -20.08 -5.83 -11.59
CA GLY A 7 -21.01 -5.46 -10.54
C GLY A 7 -20.68 -6.09 -9.19
N ILE A 8 -21.40 -5.63 -8.16
CA ILE A 8 -21.40 -6.31 -6.86
C ILE A 8 -22.03 -7.69 -7.06
N SER A 9 -21.41 -8.72 -6.48
CA SER A 9 -21.79 -10.15 -6.59
C SER A 9 -21.23 -10.90 -7.81
N ASP A 10 -20.45 -10.25 -8.67
CA ASP A 10 -19.75 -10.96 -9.74
C ASP A 10 -18.63 -11.84 -9.19
N THR A 11 -18.47 -13.03 -9.80
CA THR A 11 -17.38 -13.95 -9.45
C THR A 11 -16.16 -13.62 -10.30
N VAL A 12 -15.09 -13.19 -9.66
CA VAL A 12 -13.79 -12.98 -10.29
C VAL A 12 -12.83 -14.09 -9.87
N MET A 13 -12.20 -14.74 -10.84
CA MET A 13 -11.16 -15.71 -10.56
C MET A 13 -9.86 -14.98 -10.26
N LEU A 14 -9.24 -15.29 -9.12
CA LEU A 14 -7.94 -14.75 -8.72
C LEU A 14 -6.89 -15.84 -8.93
N ASP A 15 -5.78 -15.46 -9.56
CA ASP A 15 -4.60 -16.29 -9.70
C ASP A 15 -3.39 -15.55 -9.11
N GLY A 16 -2.46 -16.28 -8.51
CA GLY A 16 -1.36 -15.74 -7.70
C GLY A 16 -1.36 -16.24 -6.26
N PRO A 17 -0.43 -15.75 -5.41
CA PRO A 17 0.24 -14.44 -5.46
C PRO A 17 1.42 -14.36 -6.45
N TYR A 18 1.63 -13.18 -7.00
CA TYR A 18 2.78 -12.87 -7.86
C TYR A 18 3.59 -11.70 -7.36
N GLY A 19 4.86 -11.68 -7.72
CA GLY A 19 5.81 -10.62 -7.38
C GLY A 19 6.72 -10.98 -6.21
N LEU A 20 7.88 -10.32 -6.19
CA LEU A 20 8.94 -10.55 -5.20
C LEU A 20 9.08 -9.38 -4.20
N ALA A 21 8.26 -8.35 -4.35
CA ALA A 21 8.27 -7.16 -3.51
C ALA A 21 7.36 -7.38 -2.28
N TYR A 22 7.96 -7.83 -1.18
CA TYR A 22 7.29 -8.05 0.10
C TYR A 22 8.12 -7.52 1.27
N LEU A 23 7.44 -7.25 2.39
CA LEU A 23 8.10 -6.79 3.61
C LEU A 23 8.97 -7.90 4.22
N LYS A 24 10.23 -7.58 4.52
CA LYS A 24 11.13 -8.45 5.26
C LYS A 24 11.16 -8.00 6.74
N PRO A 25 10.58 -8.74 7.69
CA PRO A 25 10.35 -8.24 9.06
C PRO A 25 11.62 -8.10 9.91
N LYS A 26 12.71 -8.82 9.56
CA LYS A 26 13.96 -8.84 10.33
C LYS A 26 15.01 -7.83 9.83
N ILE A 27 14.59 -6.78 9.12
CA ILE A 27 15.51 -5.74 8.63
C ILE A 27 15.80 -4.72 9.74
N LYS A 28 17.06 -4.28 9.82
CA LYS A 28 17.51 -3.31 10.83
C LYS A 28 17.58 -1.86 10.32
N ARG A 29 17.07 -1.60 9.12
CA ARG A 29 17.13 -0.30 8.44
C ARG A 29 15.76 0.34 8.34
N ASP A 30 15.76 1.65 8.17
CA ASP A 30 14.55 2.41 7.83
C ASP A 30 13.97 1.98 6.48
N ILE A 31 12.68 2.27 6.29
CA ILE A 31 11.90 1.87 5.12
C ILE A 31 11.41 3.14 4.41
N VAL A 32 11.66 3.20 3.10
CA VAL A 32 11.13 4.25 2.23
C VAL A 32 10.33 3.58 1.11
N CYS A 33 9.04 3.89 1.06
CA CYS A 33 8.10 3.45 0.04
C CYS A 33 7.90 4.60 -0.95
N VAL A 34 8.11 4.35 -2.25
CA VAL A 34 7.97 5.35 -3.30
C VAL A 34 6.98 4.85 -4.33
N VAL A 35 5.96 5.65 -4.63
CA VAL A 35 4.87 5.19 -5.48
C VAL A 35 4.34 6.26 -6.42
N GLY A 36 3.87 5.82 -7.60
CA GLY A 36 3.20 6.66 -8.58
C GLY A 36 1.80 6.13 -8.91
N GLY A 37 0.80 7.00 -8.92
CA GLY A 37 -0.55 6.66 -9.38
C GLY A 37 -1.20 5.47 -8.64
N SER A 38 -1.66 4.48 -9.40
CA SER A 38 -2.40 3.30 -8.88
C SER A 38 -1.55 2.33 -8.07
N GLY A 39 -0.21 2.40 -8.15
CA GLY A 39 0.69 1.54 -7.39
C GLY A 39 0.58 1.69 -5.87
N LEU A 40 -0.17 2.70 -5.38
CA LEU A 40 -0.37 2.96 -3.96
C LEU A 40 -0.90 1.75 -3.20
N SER A 41 -1.74 0.91 -3.81
CA SER A 41 -2.31 -0.27 -3.14
C SER A 41 -1.23 -1.23 -2.61
N LEU A 42 -0.16 -1.42 -3.38
CA LEU A 42 0.95 -2.29 -3.01
C LEU A 42 1.71 -1.70 -1.81
N GLU A 43 2.19 -0.47 -1.95
CA GLU A 43 2.98 0.19 -0.91
C GLU A 43 2.19 0.41 0.38
N MET A 44 0.88 0.69 0.27
CA MET A 44 0.01 0.82 1.43
C MET A 44 -0.07 -0.48 2.25
N THR A 45 -0.04 -1.63 1.58
CA THR A 45 -0.03 -2.92 2.25
C THR A 45 1.27 -3.13 3.01
N ILE A 46 2.42 -2.77 2.42
CA ILE A 46 3.74 -2.86 3.06
C ILE A 46 3.83 -1.90 4.26
N VAL A 47 3.45 -0.64 4.10
CA VAL A 47 3.48 0.37 5.19
C VAL A 47 2.59 -0.06 6.34
N ARG A 48 1.39 -0.58 6.07
CA ARG A 48 0.47 -1.06 7.10
C ARG A 48 1.06 -2.21 7.92
N VAL A 49 1.62 -3.21 7.25
CA VAL A 49 2.22 -4.37 7.96
C VAL A 49 3.47 -3.92 8.70
N ALA A 50 4.31 -3.10 8.09
CA ALA A 50 5.53 -2.58 8.72
C ALA A 50 5.24 -1.75 9.98
N ALA A 51 4.17 -0.97 9.98
CA ALA A 51 3.75 -0.19 11.15
C ALA A 51 3.26 -1.05 12.34
N GLN A 52 2.82 -2.28 12.07
CA GLN A 52 2.32 -3.24 13.06
C GLN A 52 3.37 -4.28 13.50
N GLU A 53 4.50 -4.36 12.81
CA GLU A 53 5.55 -5.33 13.06
C GLU A 53 6.45 -4.90 14.23
N LYS A 54 6.46 -5.68 15.31
CA LYS A 54 7.23 -5.36 16.53
C LYS A 54 8.74 -5.21 16.27
N GLY A 55 9.27 -5.95 15.30
CA GLY A 55 10.69 -5.85 14.89
C GLY A 55 11.07 -4.51 14.26
N LEU A 56 10.08 -3.66 13.94
CA LEU A 56 10.25 -2.40 13.22
C LEU A 56 9.79 -1.17 14.04
N ASP A 57 9.45 -1.33 15.32
CA ASP A 57 8.94 -0.24 16.16
C ASP A 57 9.87 0.98 16.26
N ASP A 58 11.19 0.74 16.24
CA ASP A 58 12.21 1.81 16.29
C ASP A 58 12.63 2.32 14.90
N ARG A 59 11.94 1.93 13.83
CA ARG A 59 12.32 2.24 12.44
C ARG A 59 11.45 3.34 11.87
N LYS A 60 12.08 4.22 11.08
CA LYS A 60 11.34 5.24 10.32
C LYS A 60 10.74 4.60 9.06
N ILE A 61 9.46 4.84 8.86
CA ILE A 61 8.72 4.40 7.67
C ILE A 61 8.24 5.66 6.93
N GLY A 62 8.84 5.92 5.76
CA GLY A 62 8.48 7.05 4.90
C GLY A 62 7.68 6.57 3.68
N LEU A 63 6.63 7.30 3.32
CA LEU A 63 5.86 7.05 2.10
C LEU A 63 5.85 8.33 1.24
N PHE A 64 6.34 8.19 0.01
CA PHE A 64 6.39 9.27 -0.97
C PHE A 64 5.53 8.90 -2.17
N MET A 65 4.70 9.86 -2.61
CA MET A 65 3.76 9.64 -3.70
C MET A 65 3.89 10.71 -4.77
N ALA A 66 4.01 10.27 -6.01
CA ALA A 66 3.89 11.11 -7.19
C ALA A 66 2.49 10.95 -7.81
N VAL A 67 1.77 12.07 -7.98
CA VAL A 67 0.49 12.14 -8.67
C VAL A 67 0.49 13.33 -9.62
N LYS A 68 -0.22 13.20 -10.75
CA LYS A 68 -0.34 14.29 -11.73
C LYS A 68 -1.25 15.43 -11.24
N SER A 69 -2.21 15.13 -10.36
CA SER A 69 -3.11 16.10 -9.76
C SER A 69 -3.64 15.59 -8.43
N LEU A 70 -3.92 16.50 -7.50
CA LEU A 70 -4.47 16.18 -6.18
C LEU A 70 -5.87 15.55 -6.27
N VAL A 71 -6.63 15.83 -7.34
CA VAL A 71 -7.97 15.27 -7.58
C VAL A 71 -7.93 13.75 -7.76
N ILE A 72 -6.82 13.23 -8.28
CA ILE A 72 -6.62 11.79 -8.51
C ILE A 72 -6.28 11.06 -7.20
N PHE A 73 -5.99 11.81 -6.13
CA PHE A 73 -5.67 11.24 -4.83
C PHE A 73 -6.92 10.76 -4.09
N ALA A 74 -7.39 9.57 -4.47
CA ALA A 74 -8.64 8.99 -4.01
C ALA A 74 -8.66 8.58 -2.51
N ARG A 75 -7.53 8.61 -1.78
CA ARG A 75 -7.40 7.94 -0.47
C ARG A 75 -6.74 8.75 0.66
N ARG A 76 -6.95 10.07 0.68
CA ARG A 76 -6.40 10.97 1.72
C ARG A 76 -6.84 10.62 3.15
N ALA A 77 -8.07 10.15 3.34
CA ALA A 77 -8.60 9.75 4.65
C ALA A 77 -8.07 8.37 5.11
N CYS A 78 -7.97 7.41 4.20
CA CYS A 78 -7.45 6.06 4.50
C CYS A 78 -5.99 6.11 4.96
N LEU A 79 -5.16 6.94 4.31
CA LEU A 79 -3.77 7.16 4.72
C LEU A 79 -3.65 7.67 6.16
N ARG A 80 -4.53 8.60 6.54
CA ARG A 80 -4.53 9.22 7.86
C ARG A 80 -4.95 8.26 8.96
N ASN A 81 -5.91 7.38 8.69
CA ASN A 81 -6.38 6.40 9.67
C ASN A 81 -5.44 5.21 9.82
N MET A 82 -4.68 4.84 8.77
CA MET A 82 -3.70 3.74 8.86
C MET A 82 -2.41 4.11 9.61
N LEU A 83 -2.03 5.38 9.59
CA LEU A 83 -0.83 5.88 10.27
C LEU A 83 -1.08 6.32 11.72
N ARG A 84 -2.34 6.32 12.17
CA ARG A 84 -2.68 6.50 13.58
C ARG A 84 -2.52 5.16 14.27
N ARG A 85 -1.45 5.03 15.06
CA ARG A 85 -1.34 4.00 16.11
C ARG A 85 -2.40 4.21 17.17
#